data_AF-A0A962HJG9-F1
#
_entry.id   AF-A0A962HJG9-F1
#
_cell.length_a   1.000
_cell.length_b   1.000
_cell.length_c   1.000
_cell.angle_alpha   90.00
_cell.angle_beta   90.00
_cell.angle_gamma   90.00
#
_symmetry.space_group_name_H-M   'P 1'
#
loop_
_entity.id
_entity.type
_entity.pdbx_description
1 polymer ?
#
loop_
_entity_poly.entity_id
_entity_poly.type
_entity_poly.pdbx_seq_one_letter_code
_entity_poly.pdbx_strand_id
1 'polypeptide(L)'
;MDLTHINEFEKFLKQEVKEATDELEGLAEGSRKHLQKLVYTNLVDRFDYMIDKTFISNSMHDNLLDDALKKLDSPVTESDVLKLLMNGDNIHQVVELRVQNVLRNGVLRNRHSLKLEKLFQVFGEDSNFKNKRRVNISTGKILAKFTPPNNKVPTSICGYADWLYSRRNAVVHGGGNSHISQIDLDQLKKIYNADVVKTTRLKLGAITIASAFYQDVVKLLKSAA
;
A
#
# COMPACT_ATOMS: atom_id res chain seq x y z
N MET A 1 4.88 4.74 18.13
CA MET A 1 5.20 4.42 16.72
C MET A 1 5.45 5.69 15.93
N ASP A 2 6.29 5.65 14.91
CA ASP A 2 6.46 6.75 13.98
C ASP A 2 5.32 6.75 12.95
N LEU A 3 4.58 7.87 12.90
CA LEU A 3 3.42 8.09 12.02
C LEU A 3 3.66 9.18 10.97
N THR A 4 4.90 9.65 10.81
CA THR A 4 5.26 10.79 9.95
C THR A 4 4.72 10.61 8.53
N HIS A 5 5.00 9.47 7.90
CA HIS A 5 4.58 9.21 6.51
C HIS A 5 3.07 8.97 6.36
N ILE A 6 2.42 8.44 7.41
CA ILE A 6 0.96 8.33 7.43
C ILE A 6 0.33 9.73 7.47
N ASN A 7 0.89 10.65 8.27
CA ASN A 7 0.43 12.04 8.35
C ASN A 7 0.65 12.81 7.04
N GLU A 8 1.81 12.64 6.42
CA GLU A 8 2.13 13.23 5.11
C GLU A 8 1.14 12.75 4.03
N PHE A 9 0.88 11.45 3.98
CA PHE A 9 -0.05 10.89 3.02
C PHE A 9 -1.49 11.35 3.29
N GLU A 10 -1.92 11.47 4.55
CA GLU A 10 -3.23 12.04 4.87
C GLU A 10 -3.37 13.48 4.38
N LYS A 11 -2.33 14.30 4.53
CA LYS A 11 -2.30 15.68 4.04
C LYS A 11 -2.43 15.71 2.51
N PHE A 12 -1.67 14.85 1.83
CA PHE A 12 -1.76 14.66 0.37
C PHE A 12 -3.19 14.31 -0.09
N LEU A 13 -3.87 13.38 0.60
CA LEU A 13 -5.27 13.02 0.27
C LEU A 13 -6.24 14.20 0.43
N LYS A 14 -6.08 15.00 1.50
CA LYS A 14 -7.01 16.09 1.83
C LYS A 14 -6.83 17.34 0.99
N GLN A 15 -5.60 17.61 0.55
CA GLN A 15 -5.22 18.82 -0.17
C GLN A 15 -5.03 18.50 -1.65
N GLU A 16 -3.89 17.89 -1.99
CA GLU A 16 -3.46 17.68 -3.39
C GLU A 16 -4.45 16.83 -4.20
N VAL A 17 -4.93 15.70 -3.67
CA VAL A 17 -5.85 14.81 -4.41
C VAL A 17 -7.21 15.48 -4.59
N LYS A 18 -7.69 16.19 -3.57
CA LYS A 18 -8.98 16.88 -3.62
C LYS A 18 -8.97 18.00 -4.65
N GLU A 19 -7.97 18.88 -4.58
CA GLU A 19 -7.79 19.96 -5.55
C GLU A 19 -7.67 19.41 -6.97
N ALA A 20 -6.86 18.36 -7.16
CA ALA A 20 -6.75 17.71 -8.46
C ALA A 20 -8.07 17.13 -8.96
N THR A 21 -8.90 16.53 -8.09
CA THR A 21 -10.22 16.03 -8.51
C THR A 21 -11.18 17.15 -8.89
N ASP A 22 -11.16 18.27 -8.17
CA ASP A 22 -12.01 19.44 -8.42
C ASP A 22 -11.64 20.08 -9.77
N GLU A 23 -10.33 20.24 -10.06
CA GLU A 23 -9.85 20.74 -11.35
C GLU A 23 -10.23 19.82 -12.51
N LEU A 24 -10.10 18.49 -12.34
CA LEU A 24 -10.46 17.50 -13.36
C LEU A 24 -11.96 17.47 -13.67
N GLU A 25 -12.81 17.92 -12.74
CA GLU A 25 -14.25 18.02 -12.95
C GLU A 25 -14.60 19.15 -13.93
N GLY A 26 -13.87 20.27 -13.88
CA GLY A 26 -14.03 21.42 -14.78
C GLY A 26 -13.54 21.19 -16.21
N LEU A 27 -12.83 20.09 -16.49
CA LEU A 27 -12.26 19.78 -17.80
C LEU A 27 -13.18 18.87 -18.63
N ALA A 28 -13.19 19.09 -19.96
CA ALA A 28 -13.87 18.22 -20.92
C ALA A 28 -13.31 16.77 -20.89
N GLU A 29 -14.18 15.77 -21.13
CA GLU A 29 -13.83 14.35 -20.94
C GLU A 29 -12.62 13.90 -21.78
N GLY A 30 -12.47 14.40 -23.01
CA GLY A 30 -11.33 14.09 -23.87
C GLY A 30 -10.00 14.57 -23.27
N SER A 31 -9.99 15.79 -22.74
CA SER A 31 -8.79 16.46 -22.23
C SER A 31 -8.36 15.94 -20.86
N ARG A 32 -9.28 15.44 -20.03
CA ARG A 32 -8.97 14.98 -18.67
C ARG A 32 -8.49 13.54 -18.55
N LYS A 33 -8.61 12.70 -19.59
CA LYS A 33 -8.25 11.26 -19.52
C LYS A 33 -6.80 11.02 -19.11
N HIS A 34 -5.86 11.79 -19.66
CA HIS A 34 -4.45 11.63 -19.34
C HIS A 34 -4.15 12.07 -17.90
N LEU A 35 -4.68 13.23 -17.50
CA LEU A 35 -4.52 13.75 -16.15
C LEU A 35 -5.16 12.82 -15.09
N GLN A 36 -6.33 12.23 -15.38
CA GLN A 36 -6.94 11.21 -14.51
C GLN A 36 -6.02 10.01 -14.26
N LYS A 37 -5.31 9.54 -15.30
CA LYS A 37 -4.34 8.47 -15.16
C LYS A 37 -3.16 8.89 -14.29
N LEU A 38 -2.64 10.09 -14.49
CA LEU A 38 -1.53 10.63 -13.68
C LEU A 38 -1.93 10.76 -12.21
N VAL A 39 -3.07 11.37 -11.91
CA VAL A 39 -3.57 11.54 -10.54
C VAL A 39 -3.82 10.19 -9.88
N TYR A 40 -4.43 9.23 -10.59
CA TYR A 40 -4.66 7.89 -10.05
C TYR A 40 -3.36 7.14 -9.77
N THR A 41 -2.42 7.14 -10.72
CA THR A 41 -1.13 6.47 -10.54
C THR A 41 -0.35 7.08 -9.38
N ASN A 42 -0.27 8.42 -9.31
CA ASN A 42 0.38 9.13 -8.21
C ASN A 42 -0.27 8.81 -6.85
N LEU A 43 -1.61 8.76 -6.79
CA LEU A 43 -2.34 8.37 -5.57
C LEU A 43 -1.93 6.98 -5.06
N VAL A 44 -1.92 5.98 -5.95
CA VAL A 44 -1.56 4.61 -5.59
C VAL A 44 -0.06 4.51 -5.24
N ASP A 45 0.81 5.19 -5.99
CA ASP A 45 2.26 5.19 -5.74
C ASP A 45 2.63 5.84 -4.41
N ARG A 46 1.98 6.96 -4.05
CA ARG A 46 2.20 7.58 -2.74
C ARG A 46 1.66 6.75 -1.58
N PHE A 47 0.59 5.98 -1.80
CA PHE A 47 0.15 5.02 -0.81
C PHE A 47 1.21 3.94 -0.58
N ASP A 48 1.77 3.37 -1.65
CA ASP A 48 2.85 2.37 -1.53
C ASP A 48 4.07 2.92 -0.79
N TYR A 49 4.50 4.12 -1.19
CA TYR A 49 5.59 4.82 -0.56
C TYR A 49 5.35 5.03 0.94
N MET A 50 4.13 5.44 1.32
CA MET A 50 3.75 5.60 2.71
C MET A 50 3.87 4.29 3.49
N ILE A 51 3.38 3.18 2.93
CA ILE A 51 3.50 1.86 3.57
C ILE A 51 4.96 1.49 3.76
N ASP A 52 5.76 1.56 2.70
CA ASP A 52 7.18 1.17 2.73
C ASP A 52 7.98 2.01 3.72
N LYS A 53 7.76 3.33 3.72
CA LYS A 53 8.48 4.22 4.63
C LYS A 53 8.03 4.05 6.07
N THR A 54 6.73 3.91 6.33
CA THR A 54 6.22 3.62 7.69
C THR A 54 6.81 2.30 8.21
N PHE A 55 6.92 1.30 7.35
CA PHE A 55 7.51 0.00 7.70
C PHE A 55 8.99 0.14 8.10
N ILE A 56 9.75 0.93 7.35
CA ILE A 56 11.17 1.17 7.60
C ILE A 56 11.40 2.07 8.82
N SER A 57 10.62 3.13 9.01
CA SER A 57 10.73 4.01 10.19
C SER A 57 10.40 3.29 11.49
N ASN A 58 9.60 2.23 11.44
CA ASN A 58 9.26 1.40 12.59
C ASN A 58 10.05 0.08 12.62
N SER A 59 11.18 -0.03 11.89
CA SER A 59 11.92 -1.30 11.73
C SER A 59 12.43 -1.90 13.04
N MET A 60 12.61 -1.07 14.06
CA MET A 60 13.07 -1.49 15.39
C MET A 60 11.94 -1.99 16.31
N HIS A 61 10.69 -1.95 15.85
CA HIS A 61 9.58 -2.55 16.59
C HIS A 61 9.75 -4.07 16.68
N ASP A 62 9.49 -4.66 17.85
CA ASP A 62 9.78 -6.07 18.17
C ASP A 62 9.38 -7.05 17.06
N ASN A 63 8.12 -6.99 16.59
CA ASN A 63 7.61 -7.85 15.51
C ASN A 63 8.38 -7.74 14.17
N LEU A 64 8.99 -6.59 13.87
CA LEU A 64 9.77 -6.35 12.65
C LEU A 64 11.24 -6.67 12.85
N LEU A 65 11.76 -6.34 14.04
CA LEU A 65 13.11 -6.68 14.44
C LEU A 65 13.29 -8.20 14.44
N ASP A 66 12.38 -8.96 15.05
CA ASP A 66 12.39 -10.42 15.05
C ASP A 66 12.37 -11.01 13.64
N ASP A 67 11.55 -10.47 12.75
CA ASP A 67 11.47 -10.90 11.35
C ASP A 67 12.77 -10.60 10.58
N ALA A 68 13.43 -9.49 10.89
CA ALA A 68 14.73 -9.16 10.31
C ALA A 68 15.85 -10.06 10.86
N LEU A 69 15.86 -10.32 12.17
CA LEU A 69 16.81 -11.20 12.84
C LEU A 69 16.70 -12.64 12.34
N LYS A 70 15.49 -13.16 12.12
CA LYS A 70 15.27 -14.49 11.52
C LYS A 70 15.82 -14.63 10.09
N LYS A 71 16.00 -13.52 9.37
CA LYS A 71 16.56 -13.50 8.01
C LYS A 71 18.05 -13.20 7.99
N LEU A 72 18.64 -12.86 9.13
CA LEU A 72 20.06 -12.67 9.31
C LEU A 72 20.74 -14.04 9.51
N ASP A 73 20.60 -14.94 8.53
CA ASP A 73 21.43 -16.15 8.41
C ASP A 73 22.85 -15.82 7.88
N SER A 74 23.09 -14.56 7.52
CA SER A 74 24.36 -14.11 6.98
C SER A 74 25.38 -13.92 8.12
N PRO A 75 26.54 -14.59 8.05
CA PRO A 75 27.59 -14.39 9.05
C PRO A 75 27.97 -12.91 9.12
N VAL A 76 28.16 -12.40 10.34
CA VAL A 76 28.65 -11.04 10.55
C VAL A 76 30.02 -10.93 9.88
N THR A 77 30.15 -10.03 8.91
CA THR A 77 31.41 -9.87 8.19
C THR A 77 32.40 -9.07 9.03
N GLU A 78 33.71 -9.24 8.79
CA GLU A 78 34.74 -8.43 9.45
C GLU A 78 34.53 -6.93 9.21
N SER A 79 34.02 -6.55 8.03
CA SER A 79 33.62 -5.17 7.72
C SER A 79 32.48 -4.66 8.63
N ASP A 80 31.54 -5.52 9.01
CA ASP A 80 30.46 -5.15 9.94
C ASP A 80 31.00 -4.94 11.35
N VAL A 81 31.92 -5.81 11.79
CA VAL A 81 32.59 -5.67 13.10
C VAL A 81 33.44 -4.40 13.13
N LEU A 82 34.20 -4.12 12.07
CA LEU A 82 34.96 -2.87 11.94
C LEU A 82 34.05 -1.64 11.93
N LYS A 83 32.89 -1.67 11.27
CA LYS A 83 31.91 -0.57 11.32
C LYS A 83 31.33 -0.37 12.72
N LEU A 84 31.11 -1.44 13.47
CA LEU A 84 30.65 -1.37 14.86
C LEU A 84 31.73 -0.81 15.79
N LEU A 85 32.99 -1.21 15.59
CA LEU A 85 34.13 -0.73 16.37
C LEU A 85 34.52 0.72 16.04
N MET A 86 34.45 1.12 14.76
CA MET A 86 34.75 2.48 14.32
C MET A 86 33.67 3.50 14.70
N ASN A 87 32.41 3.05 14.85
CA ASN A 87 31.28 3.90 15.26
C ASN A 87 30.81 3.56 16.67
N GLY A 88 31.74 3.35 17.62
CA GLY A 88 31.43 3.00 19.01
C GLY A 88 30.38 3.90 19.66
N ASP A 89 30.32 5.17 19.26
CA ASP A 89 29.36 6.17 19.77
C ASP A 89 27.95 6.06 19.14
N ASN A 90 27.80 5.35 18.01
CA ASN A 90 26.56 5.27 17.21
C ASN A 90 26.19 3.84 16.78
N ILE A 91 26.52 2.85 17.61
CA ILE A 91 26.22 1.42 17.36
C ILE A 91 24.74 1.20 17.02
N HIS A 92 23.82 1.92 17.69
CA HIS A 92 22.39 1.83 17.43
C HIS A 92 22.03 2.13 15.97
N GLN A 93 22.61 3.18 15.37
CA GLN A 93 22.34 3.56 13.98
C GLN A 93 22.86 2.52 13.00
N VAL A 94 24.02 1.92 13.28
CA VAL A 94 24.59 0.85 12.44
C VAL A 94 23.68 -0.38 12.44
N VAL A 95 23.18 -0.77 13.62
CA VAL A 95 22.23 -1.89 13.77
C VAL A 95 20.92 -1.58 13.05
N GLU A 96 20.36 -0.40 13.26
CA GLU A 96 19.11 0.03 12.62
C GLU A 96 19.24 0.00 11.09
N LEU A 97 20.31 0.55 10.52
CA LEU A 97 20.56 0.51 9.08
C LEU A 97 20.65 -0.92 8.54
N ARG A 98 21.27 -1.84 9.29
CA ARG A 98 21.36 -3.26 8.92
C ARG A 98 19.97 -3.90 8.91
N VAL A 99 19.18 -3.69 9.95
CA VAL A 99 17.78 -4.18 10.04
C VAL A 99 16.95 -3.63 8.88
N GLN A 100 17.00 -2.32 8.63
CA GLN A 100 16.31 -1.69 7.52
C GLN A 100 16.71 -2.29 6.17
N ASN A 101 17.99 -2.59 5.95
CA ASN A 101 18.47 -3.20 4.71
C ASN A 101 17.95 -4.62 4.50
N VAL A 102 17.87 -5.42 5.57
CA VAL A 102 17.26 -6.76 5.52
C VAL A 102 15.77 -6.68 5.19
N LEU A 103 15.06 -5.74 5.83
CA LEU A 103 13.63 -5.53 5.56
C LEU A 103 13.38 -5.02 4.13
N ARG A 104 14.22 -4.11 3.61
CA ARG A 104 14.16 -3.64 2.20
C ARG A 104 14.31 -4.79 1.21
N ASN A 105 15.27 -5.68 1.44
CA ASN A 105 15.54 -6.80 0.55
C ASN A 105 14.56 -7.96 0.70
N GLY A 106 13.86 -8.04 1.83
CA GLY A 106 12.85 -9.06 2.10
C GLY A 106 11.43 -8.52 1.95
N VAL A 107 10.94 -7.85 2.99
CA VAL A 107 9.52 -7.52 3.14
C VAL A 107 9.04 -6.50 2.10
N LEU A 108 9.85 -5.51 1.74
CA LEU A 108 9.42 -4.50 0.75
C LEU A 108 9.31 -5.05 -0.68
N ARG A 109 9.90 -6.23 -0.96
CA ARG A 109 9.70 -6.95 -2.23
C ARG A 109 8.40 -7.74 -2.28
N ASN A 110 7.73 -7.89 -1.14
CA ASN A 110 6.45 -8.56 -1.11
C ASN A 110 5.37 -7.70 -1.76
N ARG A 111 4.29 -8.38 -2.14
CA ARG A 111 3.10 -7.72 -2.68
C ARG A 111 2.48 -6.75 -1.68
N HIS A 112 1.87 -5.69 -2.20
CA HIS A 112 1.17 -4.65 -1.44
C HIS A 112 0.27 -5.16 -0.32
N SER A 113 -0.62 -6.11 -0.61
CA SER A 113 -1.52 -6.68 0.41
C SER A 113 -0.78 -7.29 1.60
N LEU A 114 0.37 -7.92 1.37
CA LEU A 114 1.18 -8.51 2.43
C LEU A 114 1.89 -7.43 3.24
N LYS A 115 2.38 -6.37 2.57
CA LYS A 115 2.99 -5.22 3.24
C LYS A 115 1.96 -4.52 4.14
N LEU A 116 0.75 -4.28 3.63
CA LEU A 116 -0.34 -3.67 4.38
C LEU A 116 -0.83 -4.56 5.53
N GLU A 117 -1.01 -5.86 5.30
CA GLU A 117 -1.39 -6.83 6.34
C GLU A 117 -0.36 -6.86 7.47
N LYS A 118 0.93 -6.92 7.12
CA LYS A 118 2.01 -6.89 8.11
C LYS A 118 2.05 -5.56 8.86
N LEU A 119 1.81 -4.43 8.20
CA LEU A 119 1.78 -3.13 8.86
C LEU A 119 0.65 -3.05 9.91
N PHE A 120 -0.54 -3.56 9.60
CA PHE A 120 -1.63 -3.65 10.59
C PHE A 120 -1.26 -4.53 11.80
N GLN A 121 -0.57 -5.65 11.58
CA GLN A 121 -0.07 -6.51 12.66
C GLN A 121 0.96 -5.80 13.53
N VAL A 122 1.84 -4.99 12.92
CA VAL A 122 2.81 -4.18 13.67
C VAL A 122 2.09 -3.19 14.58
N PHE A 123 1.03 -2.56 14.08
CA PHE A 123 0.21 -1.62 14.85
C PHE A 123 -0.78 -2.32 15.80
N GLY A 124 -0.65 -3.63 16.05
CA GLY A 124 -1.44 -4.34 17.04
C GLY A 124 -2.91 -4.59 16.66
N GLU A 125 -3.31 -4.32 15.41
CA GLU A 125 -4.66 -4.62 14.96
C GLU A 125 -4.72 -6.07 14.46
N ASP A 126 -5.18 -7.01 15.30
CA ASP A 126 -5.33 -8.43 14.94
C ASP A 126 -6.70 -8.71 14.30
N SER A 127 -7.04 -7.92 13.28
CA SER A 127 -8.29 -8.09 12.53
C SER A 127 -8.06 -8.86 11.23
N ASN A 128 -9.04 -9.63 10.77
CA ASN A 128 -8.93 -10.37 9.51
C ASN A 128 -9.11 -9.42 8.29
N PHE A 129 -8.10 -8.62 7.99
CA PHE A 129 -8.09 -7.65 6.88
C PHE A 129 -8.05 -8.29 5.50
N LYS A 130 -7.58 -9.54 5.44
CA LYS A 130 -7.41 -10.30 4.20
C LYS A 130 -8.71 -10.89 3.69
N ASN A 131 -9.56 -11.41 4.58
CA ASN A 131 -10.75 -12.17 4.17
C ASN A 131 -12.07 -11.49 4.55
N LYS A 132 -12.10 -10.63 5.58
CA LYS A 132 -13.34 -10.01 6.02
C LYS A 132 -13.81 -8.96 5.02
N ARG A 133 -15.03 -9.13 4.51
CA ARG A 133 -15.66 -8.21 3.57
C ARG A 133 -16.12 -6.95 4.29
N ARG A 134 -15.43 -5.84 4.05
CA ARG A 134 -15.61 -4.55 4.73
C ARG A 134 -15.66 -3.36 3.76
N VAL A 135 -15.03 -3.47 2.60
CA VAL A 135 -14.92 -2.35 1.65
C VAL A 135 -16.15 -2.27 0.78
N ASN A 136 -16.85 -1.14 0.84
CA ASN A 136 -17.94 -0.81 -0.08
C ASN A 136 -17.36 -0.31 -1.41
N ILE A 137 -17.51 -1.10 -2.47
CA ILE A 137 -16.90 -0.84 -3.78
C ILE A 137 -17.38 0.48 -4.41
N SER A 138 -18.62 0.91 -4.14
CA SER A 138 -19.19 2.11 -4.77
C SER A 138 -18.76 3.42 -4.09
N THR A 139 -18.31 3.37 -2.84
CA THR A 139 -17.95 4.56 -2.05
C THR A 139 -16.49 4.54 -1.58
N GLY A 140 -15.84 3.38 -1.63
CA GLY A 140 -14.50 3.15 -1.08
C GLY A 140 -14.48 2.98 0.44
N LYS A 141 -15.62 3.20 1.11
CA LYS A 141 -15.68 3.21 2.58
C LYS A 141 -15.44 1.84 3.20
N ILE A 142 -14.68 1.83 4.29
CA ILE A 142 -14.44 0.64 5.10
C ILE A 142 -15.50 0.57 6.20
N LEU A 143 -16.38 -0.43 6.10
CA LEU A 143 -17.47 -0.70 7.03
C LEU A 143 -17.12 -1.84 7.99
N ALA A 144 -17.95 -2.05 9.01
CA ALA A 144 -17.82 -3.21 9.89
C ALA A 144 -18.09 -4.54 9.14
N LYS A 145 -19.05 -4.51 8.22
CA LYS A 145 -19.44 -5.62 7.34
C LYS A 145 -20.00 -5.05 6.04
N PHE A 146 -19.68 -5.69 4.91
CA PHE A 146 -20.23 -5.34 3.60
C PHE A 146 -20.63 -6.61 2.84
N THR A 147 -21.82 -6.60 2.23
CA THR A 147 -22.29 -7.67 1.36
C THR A 147 -22.13 -7.21 -0.10
N PRO A 148 -21.22 -7.81 -0.87
CA PRO A 148 -20.96 -7.37 -2.23
C PRO A 148 -22.10 -7.76 -3.19
N PRO A 149 -22.43 -6.90 -4.17
CA PRO A 149 -23.41 -7.23 -5.20
C PRO A 149 -22.89 -8.23 -6.23
N ASN A 150 -21.56 -8.36 -6.37
CA ASN A 150 -20.89 -9.31 -7.25
C ASN A 150 -19.47 -9.59 -6.75
N ASN A 151 -18.81 -10.61 -7.31
CA ASN A 151 -17.43 -10.97 -6.97
C ASN A 151 -16.39 -10.36 -7.94
N LYS A 152 -16.71 -9.31 -8.69
CA LYS A 152 -15.77 -8.73 -9.68
C LYS A 152 -14.70 -7.84 -9.06
N VAL A 153 -14.87 -7.45 -7.80
CA VAL A 153 -13.93 -6.62 -7.06
C VAL A 153 -13.77 -7.20 -5.66
N PRO A 154 -12.54 -7.42 -5.18
CA PRO A 154 -12.31 -7.85 -3.80
C PRO A 154 -12.89 -6.83 -2.82
N THR A 155 -13.47 -7.31 -1.72
CA THR A 155 -14.11 -6.44 -0.71
C THR A 155 -13.48 -6.53 0.66
N SER A 156 -12.37 -7.24 0.78
CA SER A 156 -11.48 -7.13 1.94
C SER A 156 -10.53 -5.95 1.77
N ILE A 157 -9.96 -5.46 2.87
CA ILE A 157 -9.10 -4.27 2.84
C ILE A 157 -7.83 -4.57 2.03
N CYS A 158 -7.15 -5.67 2.33
CA CYS A 158 -5.95 -6.07 1.60
C CYS A 158 -6.26 -6.44 0.14
N GLY A 159 -7.40 -7.10 -0.13
CA GLY A 159 -7.78 -7.45 -1.49
C GLY A 159 -8.12 -6.24 -2.35
N TYR A 160 -8.80 -5.26 -1.78
CA TYR A 160 -9.13 -4.02 -2.48
C TYR A 160 -7.87 -3.21 -2.78
N ALA A 161 -6.92 -3.14 -1.84
CA ALA A 161 -5.62 -2.50 -2.06
C ALA A 161 -4.82 -3.16 -3.21
N ASP A 162 -4.74 -4.50 -3.24
CA ASP A 162 -4.11 -5.22 -4.36
C ASP A 162 -4.81 -4.93 -5.69
N TRP A 163 -6.16 -4.91 -5.69
CA TRP A 163 -6.91 -4.59 -6.90
C TRP A 163 -6.65 -3.16 -7.41
N LEU A 164 -6.55 -2.17 -6.51
CA LEU A 164 -6.17 -0.80 -6.88
C LEU A 164 -4.76 -0.75 -7.49
N TYR A 165 -3.82 -1.52 -6.94
CA TYR A 165 -2.45 -1.64 -7.45
C TYR A 165 -2.41 -2.32 -8.83
N SER A 166 -3.13 -3.42 -9.04
CA SER A 166 -3.23 -4.06 -10.36
C SER A 166 -3.83 -3.13 -11.41
N ARG A 167 -4.80 -2.28 -11.03
CA ARG A 167 -5.33 -1.22 -11.91
C ARG A 167 -4.29 -0.16 -12.22
N ARG A 168 -3.47 0.25 -11.25
CA ARG A 168 -2.35 1.17 -11.49
C ARG A 168 -1.37 0.56 -12.51
N ASN A 169 -0.99 -0.70 -12.33
CA ASN A 169 -0.10 -1.38 -13.27
C ASN A 169 -0.70 -1.49 -14.68
N ALA A 170 -2.00 -1.77 -14.79
CA ALA A 170 -2.70 -1.75 -16.07
C ALA A 170 -2.60 -0.39 -16.76
N VAL A 171 -2.68 0.71 -16.01
CA VAL A 171 -2.62 2.08 -16.55
C VAL A 171 -1.21 2.44 -17.01
N VAL A 172 -0.19 2.07 -16.23
CA VAL A 172 1.22 2.40 -16.50
C VAL A 172 1.82 1.49 -17.58
N HIS A 173 1.55 0.18 -17.51
CA HIS A 173 2.22 -0.85 -18.33
C HIS A 173 1.31 -1.52 -19.36
N GLY A 174 0.00 -1.25 -19.35
CA GLY A 174 -0.98 -1.96 -20.20
C GLY A 174 -1.02 -1.52 -21.67
N GLY A 175 0.08 -1.00 -22.23
CA GLY A 175 0.25 -0.74 -23.66
C GLY A 175 -0.85 0.12 -24.29
N GLY A 176 -1.35 1.13 -23.58
CA GLY A 176 -2.43 2.02 -24.04
C GLY A 176 -3.86 1.47 -23.82
N ASN A 177 -4.02 0.15 -23.72
CA ASN A 177 -5.33 -0.51 -23.60
C ASN A 177 -5.79 -0.75 -22.15
N SER A 178 -4.95 -0.43 -21.15
CA SER A 178 -5.29 -0.54 -19.72
C SER A 178 -5.76 -1.95 -19.31
N HIS A 179 -5.02 -2.97 -19.77
CA HIS A 179 -5.27 -4.36 -19.39
C HIS A 179 -4.55 -4.73 -18.09
N ILE A 180 -5.27 -5.36 -17.17
CA ILE A 180 -4.68 -6.02 -16.00
C ILE A 180 -3.95 -7.27 -16.47
N SER A 181 -2.75 -7.50 -15.93
CA SER A 181 -1.93 -8.66 -16.29
C SER A 181 -2.62 -9.97 -15.91
N GLN A 182 -2.37 -11.04 -16.66
CA GLN A 182 -2.96 -12.35 -16.33
C GLN A 182 -2.52 -12.84 -14.95
N ILE A 183 -1.26 -12.57 -14.58
CA ILE A 183 -0.70 -12.91 -13.27
C ILE A 183 -1.50 -12.24 -12.15
N ASP A 184 -1.81 -10.95 -12.28
CA ASP A 184 -2.61 -10.23 -11.29
C ASP A 184 -4.03 -10.80 -11.18
N LEU A 185 -4.67 -11.10 -12.32
CA LEU A 185 -6.03 -11.69 -12.34
C LEU A 185 -6.07 -13.05 -11.64
N ASP A 186 -5.10 -13.92 -11.94
CA ASP A 186 -5.01 -15.25 -11.35
C ASP A 186 -4.77 -15.17 -9.85
N GLN A 187 -3.94 -14.21 -9.40
CA GLN A 187 -3.70 -13.97 -7.97
C GLN A 187 -4.94 -13.44 -7.25
N LEU A 188 -5.63 -12.46 -7.82
CA LEU A 188 -6.85 -11.89 -7.23
C LEU A 188 -7.96 -12.94 -7.12
N LYS A 189 -8.08 -13.80 -8.14
CA LYS A 189 -8.99 -14.95 -8.11
C LYS A 189 -8.59 -15.97 -7.06
N LYS A 190 -7.32 -16.40 -7.04
CA LYS A 190 -6.82 -17.42 -6.11
C LYS A 190 -6.94 -17.00 -4.64
N ILE A 191 -6.66 -15.73 -4.34
CA ILE A 191 -6.50 -15.29 -2.94
C ILE A 191 -7.79 -14.64 -2.39
N TYR A 192 -8.53 -13.93 -3.23
CA TYR A 192 -9.72 -13.18 -2.80
C TYR A 192 -11.02 -13.68 -3.41
N ASN A 193 -10.98 -14.75 -4.22
CA ASN A 193 -12.13 -15.30 -4.95
C ASN A 193 -12.87 -14.25 -5.78
N ALA A 194 -12.09 -13.36 -6.43
CA ALA A 194 -12.61 -12.26 -7.23
C ALA A 194 -12.38 -12.48 -8.73
N ASP A 195 -13.46 -12.50 -9.52
CA ASP A 195 -13.42 -12.62 -10.98
C ASP A 195 -13.33 -11.22 -11.63
N VAL A 196 -12.14 -10.63 -11.53
CA VAL A 196 -11.88 -9.25 -11.96
C VAL A 196 -11.94 -9.12 -13.48
N VAL A 197 -12.53 -8.04 -13.97
CA VAL A 197 -12.59 -7.73 -15.41
C VAL A 197 -11.20 -7.33 -15.90
N LYS A 198 -10.76 -7.93 -17.01
CA LYS A 198 -9.41 -7.73 -17.59
C LYS A 198 -9.13 -6.29 -17.98
N THR A 199 -10.13 -5.56 -18.46
CA THR A 199 -10.01 -4.16 -18.90
C THR A 199 -10.43 -3.21 -17.78
N THR A 200 -9.62 -2.18 -17.54
CA THR A 200 -9.99 -1.11 -16.61
C THR A 200 -10.18 0.21 -17.35
N ARG A 201 -11.27 0.92 -17.05
CA ARG A 201 -11.45 2.32 -17.45
C ARG A 201 -11.37 3.19 -16.20
N LEU A 202 -10.45 4.14 -16.21
CA LEU A 202 -10.38 5.17 -15.19
C LEU A 202 -11.42 6.25 -15.49
N LYS A 203 -12.30 6.47 -14.52
CA LYS A 203 -13.22 7.61 -14.46
C LYS A 203 -12.83 8.45 -13.25
N LEU A 204 -13.21 9.73 -13.23
CA LEU A 204 -12.98 10.62 -12.08
C LEU A 204 -13.46 9.99 -10.75
N GLY A 205 -14.66 9.38 -10.76
CA GLY A 205 -15.20 8.70 -9.59
C GLY A 205 -14.34 7.56 -9.04
N ALA A 206 -13.47 6.96 -9.86
CA ALA A 206 -12.55 5.92 -9.37
C ALA A 206 -11.43 6.52 -8.50
N ILE A 207 -11.03 7.77 -8.75
CA ILE A 207 -10.03 8.48 -7.94
C ILE A 207 -10.64 8.86 -6.59
N THR A 208 -11.84 9.43 -6.58
CA THR A 208 -12.52 9.80 -5.32
C THR A 208 -12.82 8.58 -4.45
N ILE A 209 -13.28 7.47 -5.05
CA ILE A 209 -13.50 6.20 -4.35
C ILE A 209 -12.19 5.64 -3.77
N ALA A 210 -11.10 5.62 -4.55
CA ALA A 210 -9.80 5.15 -4.07
C ALA A 210 -9.27 6.04 -2.93
N SER A 211 -9.38 7.37 -3.08
CA SER A 211 -9.00 8.32 -2.03
C SER A 211 -9.80 8.11 -0.74
N ALA A 212 -11.12 7.89 -0.85
CA ALA A 212 -11.96 7.60 0.32
C ALA A 212 -11.56 6.29 1.03
N PHE A 213 -11.20 5.26 0.27
CA PHE A 213 -10.65 4.01 0.82
C PHE A 213 -9.34 4.26 1.55
N TYR A 214 -8.38 4.93 0.91
CA TYR A 214 -7.08 5.22 1.51
C TYR A 214 -7.18 6.10 2.76
N GLN A 215 -8.11 7.06 2.78
CA GLN A 215 -8.40 7.86 3.95
C GLN A 215 -8.90 7.01 5.13
N ASP A 216 -9.75 6.01 4.88
CA ASP A 216 -10.23 5.11 5.92
C ASP A 216 -9.13 4.15 6.38
N VAL A 217 -8.24 3.68 5.49
CA VAL A 217 -7.04 2.89 5.85
C VAL A 217 -6.13 3.69 6.77
N VAL A 218 -5.85 4.95 6.44
CA VAL A 218 -5.04 5.86 7.29
C VAL A 218 -5.66 6.01 8.68
N LYS A 219 -6.99 6.18 8.76
CA LYS A 219 -7.69 6.27 10.05
C LYS A 219 -7.52 5.00 10.88
N LEU A 220 -7.64 3.82 10.26
CA LEU A 220 -7.44 2.54 10.93
C LEU A 220 -6.02 2.41 11.47
N LEU A 221 -5.02 2.70 10.62
CA LEU A 221 -3.61 2.67 11.03
C LEU A 221 -3.33 3.63 12.20
N LYS A 222 -3.88 4.85 12.16
CA LYS A 222 -3.74 5.81 13.27
C LYS A 222 -4.47 5.41 14.54
N SER A 223 -5.58 4.69 14.44
CA SER A 223 -6.32 4.20 15.62
C SER A 223 -5.67 2.98 16.25
N ALA A 224 -4.85 2.26 15.49
CA ALA A 224 -4.14 1.07 15.93
C ALA A 224 -2.79 1.41 16.58
N ALA A 225 -2.09 2.44 16.06
CA ALA A 225 -0.78 2.90 16.54
C ALA A 225 -0.81 3.65 17.88
#